data_AF-A0A2E5X1J6-F1
#
_entry.id   AF-A0A2E5X1J6-F1
#
_cell.length_a   1.000
_cell.length_b   1.000
_cell.length_c   1.000
_cell.angle_alpha   90.00
_cell.angle_beta   90.00
_cell.angle_gamma   90.00
#
_symmetry.space_group_name_H-M   'P 1'
#
loop_
_entity.id
_entity.type
_entity.pdbx_description
1 polymer ?
#
loop_
_entity_poly.entity_id
_entity_poly.type
_entity_poly.pdbx_seq_one_letter_code
_entity_poly.pdbx_strand_id
1 'polypeptide(L)'
;NFLMEYISIFGVSSDDAQTLGPFQRDVLIGARHSLNNFNGHQISFFMTYDAQTFDEFIYTLSHEFRVSNAWKLTYGATIIDAPEPDKNDPLDSFYGLKPVRESDNIMVTISRYF
;
A
#
# COMPACT_ATOMS: atom_id res chain seq x y z
N ASN A 1 9.59 7.14 13.10
CA ASN A 1 8.21 7.63 13.09
C ASN A 1 7.31 6.43 12.84
N PHE A 2 6.21 6.33 13.57
CA PHE A 2 5.23 5.27 13.43
C PHE A 2 3.93 5.90 12.94
N LEU A 3 3.25 5.23 12.01
CA LEU A 3 1.99 5.68 11.45
C LEU A 3 0.98 4.54 11.52
N MET A 4 -0.22 4.90 11.94
CA MET A 4 -1.40 4.05 11.91
C MET A 4 -2.54 4.90 11.37
N GLU A 5 -3.24 4.38 10.36
CA GLU A 5 -4.35 5.02 9.69
C GLU A 5 -5.46 3.99 9.51
N TYR A 6 -6.71 4.42 9.72
CA TYR A 6 -7.89 3.61 9.45
C TYR A 6 -8.80 4.40 8.52
N ILE A 7 -9.19 3.78 7.41
CA ILE A 7 -10.06 4.38 6.40
C ILE A 7 -11.38 3.65 6.39
N SER A 8 -12.50 4.38 6.36
CA SER A 8 -13.84 3.79 6.27
C SER A 8 -14.82 4.70 5.52
N ILE A 9 -15.78 4.11 4.79
CA ILE A 9 -16.90 4.84 4.20
C ILE A 9 -18.13 4.76 5.10
N PHE A 10 -18.66 5.93 5.48
CA PHE A 10 -19.88 6.04 6.27
C PHE A 10 -21.15 5.84 5.42
N GLY A 11 -22.16 5.21 6.00
CA GLY A 11 -23.51 5.14 5.43
C GLY A 11 -23.73 4.00 4.42
N VAL A 12 -22.78 3.07 4.28
CA VAL A 12 -22.91 1.88 3.44
C VAL A 12 -22.73 0.62 4.29
N SER A 13 -23.46 -0.44 3.98
CA SER A 13 -23.27 -1.73 4.63
C SER A 13 -21.87 -2.29 4.31
N SER A 14 -21.39 -3.25 5.10
CA SER A 14 -20.08 -3.89 4.86
C SER A 14 -20.02 -4.49 3.46
N ASP A 15 -21.05 -5.24 3.08
CA ASP A 15 -21.12 -5.98 1.82
C ASP A 15 -21.17 -5.03 0.61
N ASP A 16 -21.97 -3.95 0.73
CA ASP A 16 -22.05 -2.93 -0.31
C ASP A 16 -20.72 -2.17 -0.45
N ALA A 17 -20.04 -1.87 0.66
CA ALA A 17 -18.77 -1.15 0.63
C ALA A 17 -17.70 -1.91 -0.16
N GLN A 18 -17.63 -3.25 -0.02
CA GLN A 18 -16.66 -4.07 -0.74
C GLN A 18 -16.84 -4.03 -2.28
N THR A 19 -18.02 -3.65 -2.77
CA THR A 19 -18.28 -3.48 -4.22
C THR A 19 -17.84 -2.12 -4.77
N LEU A 20 -17.63 -1.12 -3.91
CA LEU A 20 -17.33 0.25 -4.32
C LEU A 20 -15.85 0.47 -4.65
N GLY A 21 -14.97 -0.41 -4.18
CA GLY A 21 -13.55 -0.39 -4.52
C GLY A 21 -12.69 -1.20 -3.54
N PRO A 22 -11.40 -1.36 -3.86
CA PRO A 22 -10.46 -2.19 -3.09
C PRO A 22 -10.12 -1.65 -1.70
N PHE A 23 -10.35 -0.35 -1.44
CA PHE A 23 -9.89 0.33 -0.22
C PHE A 23 -11.02 1.01 0.53
N GLN A 24 -11.75 0.26 1.36
CA GLN A 24 -13.01 0.70 1.95
C GLN A 24 -13.04 0.62 3.47
N ARG A 25 -12.30 -0.32 4.08
CA ARG A 25 -12.27 -0.58 5.54
C ARG A 25 -10.89 -1.02 5.99
N ASP A 26 -9.87 -0.35 5.46
CA ASP A 26 -8.49 -0.78 5.62
C ASP A 26 -7.83 -0.11 6.81
N VAL A 27 -6.94 -0.87 7.43
CA VAL A 27 -5.95 -0.35 8.37
C VAL A 27 -4.61 -0.33 7.66
N LEU A 28 -3.98 0.84 7.62
CA LEU A 28 -2.57 0.98 7.28
C LEU A 28 -1.77 1.14 8.57
N ILE A 29 -0.75 0.32 8.73
CA ILE A 29 0.21 0.39 9.83
C ILE A 29 1.62 0.36 9.27
N GLY A 30 2.52 1.13 9.85
CA GLY A 30 3.91 1.02 9.48
C GLY A 30 4.85 1.97 10.20
N ALA A 31 6.08 1.95 9.73
CA ALA A 31 7.14 2.74 10.30
C ALA A 31 8.00 3.35 9.21
N ARG A 32 8.45 4.57 9.50
CA ARG A 32 9.44 5.30 8.72
C ARG A 32 10.64 5.58 9.60
N HIS A 33 11.80 5.14 9.16
CA HIS A 33 13.07 5.37 9.82
C HIS A 33 13.96 6.27 8.98
N SER A 34 14.40 7.40 9.56
CA SER A 34 15.39 8.28 8.94
C SER A 34 16.74 7.99 9.58
N LEU A 35 17.74 7.68 8.74
CA LEU A 35 19.10 7.36 9.20
C LEU A 35 19.91 8.60 9.61
N ASN A 36 19.31 9.80 9.49
CA ASN A 36 19.90 11.08 9.89
C ASN A 36 21.35 11.27 9.40
N ASN A 37 21.58 11.02 8.11
CA ASN A 37 22.88 11.18 7.45
C ASN A 37 22.85 12.30 6.41
N PHE A 38 24.01 12.67 5.87
CA PHE A 38 24.15 13.79 4.93
C PHE A 38 23.25 13.65 3.68
N ASN A 39 23.08 12.42 3.20
CA ASN A 39 22.23 12.12 2.05
C ASN A 39 20.75 11.95 2.41
N GLY A 40 20.37 12.12 3.68
CA GLY A 40 18.99 12.06 4.15
C GLY A 40 18.30 10.71 3.88
N HIS A 41 19.02 9.60 4.00
CA HIS A 41 18.46 8.29 3.74
C HIS A 41 17.26 8.00 4.66
N GLN A 42 16.19 7.48 4.07
CA GLN A 42 14.98 7.12 4.76
C GLN A 42 14.43 5.82 4.21
N ILE A 43 14.08 4.92 5.12
CA ILE A 43 13.43 3.64 4.82
C ILE A 43 12.02 3.71 5.39
N SER A 44 11.03 3.28 4.62
CA SER A 44 9.65 3.18 5.06
C SER A 44 9.12 1.79 4.76
N PHE A 45 8.43 1.20 5.74
CA PHE A 45 7.71 -0.04 5.59
C PHE A 45 6.27 0.18 6.06
N PHE A 46 5.31 -0.19 5.22
CA PHE A 46 3.89 -0.11 5.52
C PHE A 46 3.22 -1.42 5.15
N MET A 47 2.21 -1.77 5.93
CA MET A 47 1.31 -2.88 5.71
C MET A 47 -0.12 -2.33 5.75
N THR A 48 -0.88 -2.54 4.70
CA THR A 48 -2.32 -2.24 4.64
C THR A 48 -3.08 -3.56 4.64
N TYR A 49 -4.17 -3.67 5.38
CA TYR A 49 -5.01 -4.87 5.39
C TYR A 49 -6.49 -4.52 5.59
N ASP A 50 -7.38 -5.37 5.07
CA ASP A 50 -8.82 -5.24 5.32
C ASP A 50 -9.12 -5.58 6.79
N ALA A 51 -9.71 -4.63 7.52
CA ALA A 51 -10.04 -4.78 8.94
C ALA A 51 -11.20 -5.74 9.22
N GLN A 52 -11.88 -6.28 8.20
CA GLN A 52 -13.00 -7.20 8.35
C GLN A 52 -12.58 -8.65 8.15
N THR A 53 -11.96 -8.96 7.02
CA THR A 53 -11.66 -10.33 6.61
C THR A 53 -10.26 -10.78 7.02
N PHE A 54 -9.32 -9.83 7.16
CA PHE A 54 -7.91 -10.10 7.55
C PHE A 54 -7.20 -11.14 6.67
N ASP A 55 -7.61 -11.28 5.41
CA ASP A 55 -7.02 -12.20 4.42
C ASP A 55 -6.40 -11.46 3.21
N GLU A 56 -6.55 -10.14 3.17
CA GLU A 56 -6.03 -9.26 2.13
C GLU A 56 -4.99 -8.30 2.70
N PHE A 57 -3.79 -8.28 2.12
CA PHE A 57 -2.64 -7.50 2.59
C PHE A 57 -1.91 -6.82 1.43
N ILE A 58 -1.48 -5.58 1.68
CA ILE A 58 -0.51 -4.87 0.84
C ILE A 58 0.72 -4.55 1.67
N TYR A 59 1.88 -5.01 1.22
CA TYR A 59 3.16 -4.67 1.82
C TYR A 59 3.89 -3.68 0.93
N THR A 60 4.27 -2.53 1.49
CA THR A 60 5.05 -1.52 0.79
C THR A 60 6.37 -1.28 1.51
N LEU A 61 7.48 -1.50 0.80
CA LEU A 61 8.82 -1.13 1.24
C LEU A 61 9.35 -0.03 0.33
N SER A 62 9.85 1.05 0.91
CA SER A 62 10.51 2.12 0.15
C SER A 62 11.80 2.59 0.79
N HIS A 63 12.73 3.01 -0.06
CA HIS A 63 13.98 3.65 0.32
C HIS A 63 14.16 4.92 -0.50
N GLU A 64 14.45 6.03 0.17
CA GLU A 64 14.74 7.29 -0.50
C GLU A 64 16.02 7.91 0.03
N PHE A 65 16.74 8.61 -0.85
CA PHE A 65 17.93 9.38 -0.49
C PHE A 65 18.26 10.46 -1.51
N ARG A 66 19.01 11.48 -1.08
CA ARG A 66 19.58 12.50 -1.93
C ARG A 66 20.90 12.01 -2.52
N VAL A 67 21.01 12.10 -3.84
CA VAL A 67 22.26 11.86 -4.57
C VAL A 67 23.12 13.14 -4.57
N SER A 68 22.47 14.31 -4.59
CA SER A 68 23.11 15.62 -4.47
C SER A 68 22.09 16.65 -3.95
N ASN A 69 22.50 17.91 -3.84
CA ASN A 69 21.58 19.01 -3.51
C ASN A 69 20.44 19.17 -4.52
N ALA A 70 20.67 18.78 -5.78
CA ALA A 70 19.70 18.92 -6.86
C ALA A 70 18.92 17.63 -7.16
N TRP A 71 19.34 16.46 -6.66
CA TRP A 71 18.78 15.17 -7.08
C TRP A 71 18.41 14.28 -5.91
N LYS A 72 17.20 13.71 -5.97
CA LYS A 72 16.70 12.68 -5.06
C LYS A 72 16.28 11.45 -5.85
N LEU A 73 16.51 10.29 -5.24
CA LEU A 73 16.16 8.98 -5.77
C LEU A 73 15.28 8.26 -4.75
N THR A 74 14.20 7.66 -5.24
CA THR A 74 13.29 6.85 -4.43
C THR A 74 13.07 5.51 -5.12
N TYR A 75 13.23 4.44 -4.37
CA TYR A 75 12.90 3.08 -4.76
C TYR A 75 11.73 2.61 -3.90
N GLY A 76 10.77 1.93 -4.51
CA GLY A 76 9.64 1.33 -3.83
C GLY A 76 9.37 -0.06 -4.39
N ALA A 77 8.95 -0.97 -3.53
CA ALA A 77 8.38 -2.25 -3.90
C ALA A 77 7.04 -2.41 -3.17
N THR A 78 6.05 -2.91 -3.89
CA THR A 78 4.72 -3.20 -3.38
C THR A 78 4.39 -4.65 -3.72
N ILE A 79 3.97 -5.41 -2.70
CA ILE A 79 3.50 -6.79 -2.83
C ILE A 79 2.04 -6.82 -2.39
N ILE A 80 1.17 -7.43 -3.20
CA ILE A 80 -0.25 -7.58 -2.94
C ILE A 80 -0.52 -9.07 -2.69
N ASP A 81 -0.94 -9.39 -1.47
CA ASP A 81 -1.33 -10.75 -1.07
C ASP A 81 -2.84 -10.76 -0.84
N ALA A 82 -3.56 -11.48 -1.68
CA ALA A 82 -5.01 -11.58 -1.64
C ALA A 82 -5.44 -12.98 -2.08
N PRO A 83 -6.56 -13.53 -1.57
CA PRO A 83 -7.04 -14.86 -1.94
C PRO A 83 -7.43 -14.96 -3.42
N GLU A 84 -7.47 -16.19 -3.95
CA GLU A 84 -7.93 -16.39 -5.33
C GLU A 84 -9.45 -16.17 -5.40
N PRO A 85 -9.97 -15.55 -6.46
CA PRO A 85 -11.40 -15.49 -6.67
C PRO A 85 -12.03 -16.89 -6.73
N ASP A 86 -13.18 -17.09 -6.09
CA ASP A 86 -13.97 -18.30 -6.22
C ASP A 86 -14.43 -18.47 -7.67
N LYS A 87 -14.02 -19.58 -8.29
CA LYS A 87 -14.38 -19.90 -9.68
C LYS A 87 -15.88 -20.13 -9.87
N ASN A 88 -16.62 -20.40 -8.80
CA ASN A 88 -18.07 -20.61 -8.83
C ASN A 88 -18.86 -19.31 -8.67
N ASP A 89 -18.22 -18.21 -8.26
CA ASP A 89 -18.83 -16.89 -8.17
C ASP A 89 -18.06 -15.87 -9.03
N PRO A 90 -18.56 -15.56 -10.24
CA PRO A 90 -17.93 -14.60 -11.13
C PRO A 90 -17.77 -13.19 -10.54
N LEU A 91 -18.63 -12.82 -9.58
CA LEU A 91 -18.56 -11.51 -8.94
C LEU A 91 -17.41 -11.44 -7.94
N ASP A 92 -16.93 -12.59 -7.42
CA ASP A 92 -15.87 -12.65 -6.43
C ASP A 92 -14.56 -11.99 -6.91
N SER A 93 -14.34 -11.99 -8.22
CA SER A 93 -13.17 -11.35 -8.85
C SER A 93 -13.13 -9.82 -8.76
N PHE A 94 -14.23 -9.17 -8.36
CA PHE A 94 -14.35 -7.71 -8.28
C PHE A 94 -14.26 -7.14 -6.85
N TYR A 95 -14.15 -8.01 -5.83
CA TYR A 95 -14.15 -7.58 -4.43
C TYR A 95 -12.74 -7.39 -3.88
N GLY A 96 -12.60 -6.37 -3.01
CA GLY A 96 -11.37 -6.15 -2.25
C GLY A 96 -10.14 -6.01 -3.15
N LEU A 97 -9.03 -6.63 -2.74
CA LEU A 97 -7.75 -6.63 -3.46
C LEU A 97 -7.67 -7.68 -4.58
N LYS A 98 -8.62 -8.60 -4.69
CA LYS A 98 -8.63 -9.65 -5.71
C LYS A 98 -8.45 -9.16 -7.16
N PRO A 99 -9.06 -8.04 -7.61
CA PRO A 99 -8.87 -7.53 -8.98
C PRO A 99 -7.43 -7.11 -9.29
N VAL A 100 -6.66 -6.75 -8.25
CA VAL A 100 -5.29 -6.23 -8.36
C VAL A 100 -4.25 -7.18 -7.78
N ARG A 101 -4.64 -8.40 -7.40
CA ARG A 101 -3.77 -9.41 -6.77
C ARG A 101 -2.44 -9.62 -7.51
N GLU A 102 -2.46 -9.65 -8.84
CA GLU A 102 -1.25 -9.90 -9.65
C GLU A 102 -0.47 -8.61 -9.99
N SER A 103 -0.76 -7.50 -9.30
CA SER A 103 -0.20 -6.17 -9.59
C SER A 103 0.98 -5.77 -8.70
N ASP A 104 1.76 -6.75 -8.24
CA ASP A 104 3.06 -6.52 -7.60
C ASP A 104 3.91 -5.58 -8.47
N ASN A 105 4.57 -4.62 -7.83
CA ASN A 105 5.31 -3.61 -8.57
C ASN A 105 6.58 -3.13 -7.88
N ILE A 106 7.50 -2.67 -8.72
CA ILE A 106 8.70 -1.95 -8.32
C ILE A 106 8.63 -0.57 -8.98
N MET A 107 8.78 0.47 -8.17
CA MET A 107 8.77 1.85 -8.62
C MET A 107 10.13 2.50 -8.37
N VAL A 108 10.66 3.18 -9.38
CA VAL A 108 11.87 4.00 -9.26
C VAL A 108 11.53 5.41 -9.69
N THR A 109 11.72 6.36 -8.78
CA THR A 109 11.46 7.79 -9.02
C THR A 109 12.74 8.58 -8.90
N ILE A 110 13.04 9.39 -9.91
CA ILE A 110 14.15 10.34 -9.92
C ILE A 110 13.54 11.75 -9.90
N SER A 111 13.94 12.57 -8.94
CA SER A 111 13.45 13.95 -8.79
C SER A 111 14.60 14.94 -8.86
N ARG A 112 14.44 15.99 -9.66
CA ARG A 112 15.37 17.13 -9.72
C ARG A 112 14.75 18.37 -9.10
N TYR A 113 15.50 19.05 -8.25
CA TYR A 113 15.14 20.34 -7.65
C TYR A 113 15.92 21.47 -8.34
N PHE A 114 15.29 22.65 -8.47
CA PHE A 114 15.82 23.85 -9.10
C PHE A 114 15.87 25.00 -8.10
#